data_AF-A0A381QZK5-F1
#
_entry.id   AF-A0A381QZK5-F1
#
_cell.length_a   1.000
_cell.length_b   1.000
_cell.length_c   1.000
_cell.angle_alpha   90.00
_cell.angle_beta   90.00
_cell.angle_gamma   90.00
#
_symmetry.space_group_name_H-M   'P 1'
#
loop_
_entity.id
_entity.type
_entity.pdbx_description
1 polymer ?
#
loop_
_entity_poly.entity_id
_entity_poly.type
_entity_poly.pdbx_seq_one_letter_code
_entity_poly.pdbx_strand_id
1 'polypeptide(L)'
;MNTATVSEEEGHEEHHDHGLSDIGYIKVAVLLAILTAVEVATYFFDFGVVEIPSLLILMAVKFQIVVSYFMHLKFDSKVFTYLFLTGLILAMLVFAAMATSMVFWQNPSGCDASAFC
;
A
#
# COMPACT_ATOMS: atom_id res chain seq x y z
N MET A 1 -4.92 -60.41 -6.39
CA MET A 1 -3.89 -59.76 -7.24
C MET A 1 -4.04 -58.28 -6.97
N ASN A 2 -3.13 -57.74 -6.18
CA ASN A 2 -3.23 -56.38 -5.65
C ASN A 2 -2.48 -55.50 -6.63
N THR A 3 -3.21 -54.76 -7.47
CA THR A 3 -2.60 -53.76 -8.34
C THR A 3 -2.75 -52.41 -7.68
N ALA A 4 -1.58 -51.82 -7.42
CA ALA A 4 -1.37 -50.53 -6.80
C ALA A 4 -2.24 -49.45 -7.45
N THR A 5 -2.75 -48.57 -6.59
CA THR A 5 -3.19 -47.22 -6.92
C THR A 5 -2.03 -46.48 -7.59
N VAL A 6 -2.01 -46.49 -8.92
CA VAL A 6 -1.23 -45.53 -9.69
C VAL A 6 -2.03 -44.25 -9.66
N SER A 7 -1.45 -43.23 -9.03
CA SER A 7 -1.91 -41.87 -9.04
C SER A 7 -1.66 -41.32 -10.45
N GLU A 8 -2.56 -41.62 -11.38
CA GLU A 8 -2.69 -40.88 -12.64
C GLU A 8 -3.48 -39.62 -12.33
N GLU A 9 -2.75 -38.60 -11.86
CA GLU A 9 -3.20 -37.21 -11.92
C GLU A 9 -2.94 -36.69 -13.34
N GLU A 10 -3.70 -37.19 -14.32
CA GLU A 10 -3.92 -36.52 -15.60
C GLU A 10 -5.33 -35.92 -15.56
N GLY A 11 -5.41 -34.74 -14.97
CA GLY A 11 -6.61 -33.91 -14.92
C GLY A 11 -6.41 -32.64 -15.74
N HIS A 12 -6.67 -32.75 -17.05
CA HIS A 12 -7.07 -31.67 -17.95
C HIS A 12 -6.23 -30.38 -17.98
N GLU A 13 -5.42 -30.30 -19.04
CA GLU A 13 -5.15 -29.06 -19.75
C GLU A 13 -6.48 -28.44 -20.21
N GLU A 14 -6.95 -27.40 -19.52
CA GLU A 14 -8.02 -26.54 -20.02
C GLU A 14 -7.48 -25.14 -20.35
N HIS A 15 -7.50 -24.87 -21.65
CA HIS A 15 -7.43 -23.57 -22.28
C HIS A 15 -8.27 -22.52 -21.54
N HIS A 16 -7.62 -21.56 -20.88
CA HIS A 16 -8.22 -20.27 -20.54
C HIS A 16 -7.22 -19.13 -20.75
N ASP A 17 -6.98 -18.83 -22.03
CA ASP A 17 -6.81 -17.43 -22.44
C ASP A 17 -8.10 -16.67 -22.05
N HIS A 18 -7.95 -15.38 -21.69
CA HIS A 18 -8.97 -14.39 -21.25
C HIS A 18 -9.14 -14.20 -19.73
N GLY A 19 -8.30 -13.33 -19.17
CA GLY A 19 -8.51 -12.72 -17.85
C GLY A 19 -7.29 -12.88 -16.94
N LEU A 20 -6.57 -11.79 -16.75
CA LEU A 20 -5.57 -11.60 -15.68
C LEU A 20 -6.12 -12.19 -14.37
N SER A 21 -5.58 -13.35 -14.00
CA SER A 21 -6.16 -14.29 -13.03
C SER A 21 -6.53 -13.64 -11.69
N ASP A 22 -7.80 -13.77 -11.30
CA ASP A 22 -8.34 -13.40 -9.98
C ASP A 22 -7.51 -13.95 -8.80
N ILE A 23 -6.82 -15.07 -9.03
CA ILE A 23 -5.91 -15.72 -8.08
C ILE A 23 -4.72 -14.81 -7.71
N GLY A 24 -4.26 -13.96 -8.64
CA GLY A 24 -3.21 -12.98 -8.38
C GLY A 24 -3.65 -11.91 -7.38
N TYR A 25 -4.88 -11.41 -7.53
CA TYR A 25 -5.46 -10.42 -6.61
C TYR A 25 -5.67 -10.98 -5.22
N ILE A 26 -6.15 -12.22 -5.14
CA ILE A 26 -6.37 -12.92 -3.86
C ILE A 26 -5.04 -13.08 -3.10
N LYS A 27 -3.94 -13.42 -3.79
CA LYS A 27 -2.61 -13.50 -3.16
C LYS A 27 -2.16 -12.15 -2.60
N VAL A 28 -2.40 -11.05 -3.32
CA VAL A 28 -2.08 -9.70 -2.82
C VAL A 28 -2.98 -9.31 -1.64
N ALA A 29 -4.26 -9.71 -1.65
CA ALA A 29 -5.18 -9.49 -0.53
C ALA A 29 -4.68 -10.17 0.75
N VAL A 30 -4.25 -11.42 0.63
CA VAL A 30 -3.68 -12.19 1.73
C VAL A 30 -2.39 -11.55 2.23
N LEU A 31 -1.50 -11.11 1.34
CA LEU A 31 -0.30 -10.37 1.72
C LEU A 31 -0.66 -9.11 2.53
N LEU A 32 -1.64 -8.33 2.06
CA LEU A 32 -2.10 -7.11 2.74
C LEU A 32 -2.71 -7.41 4.12
N ALA A 33 -3.45 -8.52 4.23
CA ALA A 33 -4.03 -8.99 5.48
C ALA A 33 -2.93 -9.38 6.48
N ILE A 34 -1.89 -10.09 6.04
CA ILE A 34 -0.74 -10.43 6.89
C ILE A 34 -0.02 -9.15 7.35
N LEU A 35 0.25 -8.22 6.44
CA LEU A 35 0.83 -6.91 6.74
C LEU A 35 0.01 -6.14 7.79
N THR A 36 -1.32 -6.32 7.79
CA THR A 36 -2.24 -5.72 8.75
C THR A 36 -2.28 -6.46 10.08
N ALA A 37 -2.21 -7.78 10.06
CA ALA A 37 -2.03 -8.57 11.28
C ALA A 37 -0.71 -8.23 11.99
N VAL A 38 0.38 -8.01 11.24
CA VAL A 38 1.67 -7.58 11.80
C VAL A 38 1.55 -6.20 12.44
N GLU A 39 0.90 -5.23 11.79
CA GLU A 39 0.64 -3.91 12.40
C GLU A 39 -0.17 -4.04 13.68
N VAL A 40 -1.24 -4.84 13.68
CA VAL A 40 -2.03 -5.06 14.89
C VAL A 40 -1.20 -5.75 15.97
N ALA A 41 -0.34 -6.70 15.61
CA ALA A 41 0.57 -7.36 16.54
C ALA A 41 1.58 -6.39 17.17
N THR A 42 2.00 -5.33 16.47
CA THR A 42 2.85 -4.28 17.06
C THR A 42 2.16 -3.48 18.16
N TYR A 43 0.82 -3.45 18.24
CA TYR A 43 0.14 -2.89 19.42
C TYR A 43 0.21 -3.79 20.65
N PHE A 44 0.44 -5.09 20.48
CA PHE A 44 0.55 -6.04 21.60
C PHE A 44 1.99 -6.19 22.10
N PHE A 45 2.99 -5.86 21.27
CA PHE A 45 4.40 -5.92 21.62
C PHE A 45 5.00 -4.53 21.64
N ASP A 46 5.55 -4.13 22.79
CA ASP A 46 6.10 -2.79 22.99
C ASP A 46 7.47 -2.66 22.30
N PHE A 47 7.50 -1.99 21.14
CA PHE A 47 8.71 -1.75 20.35
C PHE A 47 9.37 -0.39 20.66
N GLY A 48 8.90 0.32 21.69
CA GLY A 48 9.47 1.59 22.15
C GLY A 48 9.51 2.64 21.04
N VAL A 49 10.58 3.45 20.99
CA VAL A 49 10.73 4.59 20.06
C VAL A 49 10.65 4.20 18.56
N VAL A 50 10.88 2.93 18.23
CA VAL A 50 10.88 2.46 16.83
C VAL A 50 9.47 2.10 16.33
N GLU A 51 8.50 1.98 17.24
CA GLU A 51 7.11 1.68 16.92
C GLU A 51 6.54 2.70 15.91
N ILE A 52 6.56 3.99 16.26
CA ILE A 52 6.00 5.08 15.44
C ILE A 52 6.55 5.14 14.00
N PRO A 53 7.88 5.16 13.75
CA PRO A 53 8.40 5.19 12.39
C PRO A 53 8.09 3.88 11.64
N SER A 54 8.05 2.73 12.33
CA SER A 54 7.71 1.45 11.70
C SER A 54 6.25 1.42 11.23
N LEU A 55 5.30 1.93 12.02
CA LEU A 55 3.89 2.03 11.63
C LEU A 55 3.68 2.97 10.44
N LEU A 56 4.40 4.11 10.40
CA LEU A 56 4.34 5.03 9.27
C LEU A 56 4.82 4.38 7.97
N ILE A 57 5.91 3.60 8.03
CA ILE A 57 6.42 2.86 6.87
C ILE A 57 5.40 1.80 6.42
N LEU A 58 4.83 1.04 7.36
CA LEU A 58 3.81 0.03 7.05
C LEU A 58 2.56 0.64 6.40
N MET A 59 2.11 1.81 6.87
CA MET A 59 1.04 2.60 6.25
C MET A 59 1.34 2.96 4.80
N ALA A 60 2.53 3.51 4.54
CA ALA A 60 2.94 3.90 3.18
C ALA A 60 3.04 2.68 2.25
N VAL A 61 3.62 1.58 2.72
CA VAL A 61 3.75 0.33 1.95
C VAL A 61 2.38 -0.25 1.60
N LYS A 62 1.48 -0.37 2.57
CA LYS A 62 0.12 -0.86 2.34
C LYS A 62 -0.62 0.02 1.34
N PHE A 63 -0.53 1.34 1.49
CA PHE A 63 -1.13 2.28 0.57
C PHE A 63 -0.63 2.07 -0.86
N GLN A 64 0.68 1.92 -1.07
CA GLN A 64 1.26 1.68 -2.39
C GLN A 64 0.79 0.35 -3.01
N ILE A 65 0.70 -0.72 -2.22
CA ILE A 65 0.20 -2.02 -2.69
C ILE A 65 -1.28 -1.92 -3.06
N VAL A 66 -2.10 -1.23 -2.26
CA VAL A 66 -3.53 -1.02 -2.54
C VAL A 66 -3.75 -0.24 -3.83
N VAL A 67 -3.04 0.87 -4.02
CA VAL A 67 -3.13 1.69 -5.23
C VAL A 67 -2.67 0.89 -6.45
N SER A 68 -1.55 0.19 -6.36
CA SER A 68 -0.98 -0.52 -7.51
C SER A 68 -1.82 -1.73 -7.94
N TYR A 69 -2.34 -2.50 -6.98
CA TYR A 69 -3.05 -3.75 -7.26
C TYR A 69 -4.57 -3.57 -7.18
N PHE A 70 -5.13 -3.13 -6.05
CA PHE A 70 -6.59 -3.08 -5.85
C PHE A 70 -7.30 -1.97 -6.63
N MET A 71 -6.62 -0.85 -6.93
CA MET A 71 -7.19 0.19 -7.82
C MET A 71 -7.01 -0.12 -9.33
N HIS A 72 -6.58 -1.33 -9.70
CA HIS A 72 -6.50 -1.81 -11.09
C HIS A 72 -5.44 -1.11 -11.98
N LEU A 73 -4.64 -0.20 -11.40
CA LEU A 73 -3.66 0.66 -12.09
C LEU A 73 -2.50 -0.05 -12.77
N LYS A 74 -2.13 -1.25 -12.32
CA LYS A 74 -1.08 -2.08 -12.95
C LYS A 74 -1.53 -2.64 -14.31
N PHE A 75 -2.84 -2.87 -14.47
CA PHE A 75 -3.43 -3.55 -15.63
C PHE A 75 -4.21 -2.61 -16.56
N ASP A 76 -4.48 -1.38 -16.10
CA ASP A 76 -5.02 -0.29 -16.93
C ASP A 76 -3.91 0.60 -17.52
N SER A 77 -4.28 1.47 -18.46
CA SER A 77 -3.40 2.46 -19.07
C SER A 77 -2.74 3.35 -18.01
N LYS A 78 -1.48 3.74 -18.27
CA LYS A 78 -0.69 4.62 -17.37
C LYS A 78 -1.38 5.95 -17.02
N VAL A 79 -2.44 6.32 -17.76
CA VAL A 79 -3.24 7.52 -17.56
C VAL A 79 -3.88 7.54 -16.17
N PHE A 80 -4.46 6.44 -15.68
CA PHE A 80 -5.05 6.42 -14.35
C PHE A 80 -3.99 6.53 -13.25
N THR A 81 -2.79 5.99 -13.48
CA THR A 81 -1.67 6.13 -12.53
C THR A 81 -1.22 7.58 -12.46
N TYR A 82 -1.15 8.26 -13.61
CA TYR A 82 -0.85 9.68 -13.67
C TYR A 82 -1.92 10.52 -12.99
N LEU A 83 -3.21 10.28 -13.23
CA LEU A 83 -4.29 11.05 -12.59
C LEU A 83 -4.28 10.90 -11.07
N PHE A 84 -4.09 9.68 -10.57
CA PHE A 84 -3.96 9.43 -9.14
C PHE A 84 -2.73 10.15 -8.55
N LEU A 85 -1.58 10.04 -9.22
CA LEU A 85 -0.35 10.68 -8.76
C LEU A 85 -0.44 12.21 -8.80
N THR A 86 -1.05 12.80 -9.84
CA THR A 86 -1.29 14.25 -9.90
C THR A 86 -2.25 14.69 -8.81
N GLY A 87 -3.27 13.89 -8.49
CA GLY A 87 -4.18 14.15 -7.38
C GLY A 87 -3.47 14.09 -6.03
N LEU A 88 -2.60 13.09 -5.82
CA LEU A 88 -1.76 12.97 -4.62
C LEU A 88 -0.82 14.17 -4.45
N ILE A 89 -0.14 14.57 -5.53
CA ILE A 89 0.77 15.73 -5.53
C ILE A 89 -0.01 17.01 -5.24
N LEU A 90 -1.17 17.19 -5.89
CA LEU A 90 -2.03 18.34 -5.65
C LEU A 90 -2.52 18.38 -4.20
N ALA A 91 -2.94 17.25 -3.64
CA ALA A 91 -3.35 17.16 -2.24
C ALA A 91 -2.20 17.54 -1.30
N MET A 92 -0.99 17.01 -1.53
CA MET A 92 0.20 17.37 -0.77
C MET A 92 0.53 18.87 -0.87
N LEU A 93 0.41 19.46 -2.05
CA LEU A 93 0.63 20.90 -2.26
C LEU A 93 -0.39 21.76 -1.55
N VAL A 94 -1.68 21.41 -1.62
CA VAL A 94 -2.75 22.14 -0.93
C VAL A 94 -2.57 22.04 0.58
N PHE A 95 -2.23 20.84 1.09
CA PHE A 95 -1.97 20.65 2.52
C PHE A 95 -0.74 21.42 2.99
N ALA A 96 0.33 21.43 2.21
CA ALA A 96 1.53 22.21 2.50
C ALA A 96 1.26 23.72 2.44
N ALA A 97 0.50 24.20 1.44
CA ALA A 97 0.11 25.60 1.32
C ALA A 97 -0.79 26.04 2.50
N MET A 98 -1.72 25.18 2.92
CA MET A 98 -2.53 25.43 4.09
C MET A 98 -1.68 25.44 5.37
N ALA A 99 -0.78 24.48 5.54
CA ALA A 99 0.12 24.42 6.69
C ALA A 99 1.03 25.66 6.76
N THR A 100 1.61 26.11 5.64
CA THR A 100 2.43 27.33 5.61
C THR A 100 1.60 28.58 5.84
N SER A 101 0.35 28.63 5.35
CA SER A 101 -0.56 29.74 5.65
C SER A 101 -0.90 29.83 7.13
N MET A 102 -1.11 28.68 7.80
CA MET A 102 -1.35 28.60 9.24
C MET A 102 -0.09 28.98 10.04
N VAL A 103 1.10 28.54 9.64
CA VAL A 103 2.38 28.95 10.26
C VAL A 103 2.60 30.45 10.10
N PHE A 104 2.35 31.01 8.92
CA PHE A 104 2.45 32.44 8.65
C PHE A 104 1.44 33.25 9.50
N TRP A 105 0.23 32.72 9.68
CA TRP A 105 -0.79 33.36 10.50
C TRP A 105 -0.53 33.22 12.01
N GLN A 106 0.11 32.13 12.45
CA GLN A 106 0.54 31.92 13.82
C GLN A 106 1.83 32.69 14.17
N ASN A 107 2.65 33.09 13.19
CA ASN A 107 3.88 33.86 13.42
C ASN A 107 4.03 35.05 12.44
N PRO A 108 3.37 36.19 12.71
CA PRO A 108 3.36 37.36 11.81
C PRO A 108 4.69 38.14 11.74
N SER A 109 5.63 37.90 12.65
CA SER A 109 6.99 38.42 12.61
C SER A 109 7.96 37.32 12.19
N GLY A 110 8.21 37.20 10.89
CA GLY A 110 9.15 36.25 10.33
C GLY A 110 10.56 36.45 10.88
N CYS A 111 11.02 35.51 11.70
CA CYS A 111 12.39 35.03 11.84
C CYS A 111 12.44 34.20 13.13
N ASP A 112 12.19 32.90 13.02
CA ASP A 112 12.92 31.98 13.87
C ASP A 112 13.32 30.74 13.09
N ALA A 113 14.35 30.94 12.25
CA ALA A 113 15.07 29.88 11.58
C ALA A 113 15.96 29.07 12.57
N SER A 114 15.80 29.26 13.89
CA SER A 114 16.62 28.63 14.92
C SER A 114 15.94 27.49 15.69
N ALA A 115 14.66 27.17 15.42
CA ALA A 115 13.94 26.09 16.11
C ALA A 115 14.16 24.67 15.53
N PHE A 116 15.05 24.50 14.55
CA PHE A 116 15.58 23.18 14.13
C PHE A 116 16.87 22.83 14.90
N CYS A 117 16.86 23.03 16.21
CA CYS A 117 17.81 22.46 17.17
C CYS A 117 17.00 21.70 18.23
#